data_AF-A0A7Y0CFK8-F1
#
_entry.id   AF-A0A7Y0CFK8-F1
#
_cell.length_a   1.000
_cell.length_b   1.000
_cell.length_c   1.000
_cell.angle_alpha   90.00
_cell.angle_beta   90.00
_cell.angle_gamma   90.00
#
_symmetry.space_group_name_H-M   'P 1'
#
loop_
_entity.id
_entity.type
_entity.pdbx_description
1 polymer ?
#
loop_
_entity_poly.entity_id
_entity_poly.type
_entity_poly.pdbx_seq_one_letter_code
_entity_poly.pdbx_strand_id
1 'polypeptide(L)'
;MIITTTSMVDGYRIVRYFPPIVANLVAGTGFFNDIVAGFSDFFGGQSETYQSYLRDMYAAAMRDLEAKAETAGANCLIGASFDLDQVSGKGMQMFMLNAVATPVTIKTDAEIAEEAEAEELAQAESDRREAERRERFAGVTSIAGLLDDPEIARQARERKRMYGRNVCASFLKGKALELGLGDIDITEDDIPDSF
;
A
#
# COMPACT_ATOMS: atom_id res chain seq x y z
N MET A 1 6.43 15.16 -2.53
CA MET A 1 6.92 14.05 -1.67
C MET A 1 8.35 14.36 -1.22
N ILE A 2 8.88 13.79 -0.13
CA ILE A 2 10.33 13.94 0.16
C ILE A 2 11.11 13.02 -0.77
N ILE A 3 12.04 13.57 -1.55
CA ILE A 3 12.98 12.83 -2.39
C ILE A 3 14.39 13.21 -1.94
N THR A 4 15.20 12.22 -1.58
CA THR A 4 16.58 12.44 -1.17
C THR A 4 17.54 11.48 -1.84
N THR A 5 18.75 11.96 -2.08
CA THR A 5 19.89 11.15 -2.54
C THR A 5 20.51 10.34 -1.40
N THR A 6 20.23 10.70 -0.14
CA THR A 6 20.67 9.96 1.05
C THR A 6 19.84 8.70 1.26
N SER A 7 20.39 7.72 1.99
CA SER A 7 19.66 6.48 2.32
C SER A 7 18.68 6.63 3.50
N MET A 8 18.72 7.76 4.21
CA MET A 8 17.90 8.04 5.39
C MET A 8 17.51 9.52 5.44
N VAL A 9 16.40 9.82 6.13
CA VAL A 9 15.91 11.17 6.39
C VAL A 9 15.98 11.41 7.90
N ASP A 10 16.70 12.45 8.32
CA ASP A 10 16.88 12.76 9.74
C ASP A 10 15.54 13.05 10.44
N GLY A 11 15.38 12.53 11.66
CA GLY A 11 14.15 12.67 12.45
C GLY A 11 13.00 11.74 12.06
N TYR A 12 13.20 10.88 11.05
CA TYR A 12 12.22 9.88 10.64
C TYR A 12 12.79 8.47 10.69
N ARG A 13 11.92 7.49 10.94
CA ARG A 13 12.21 6.05 10.83
C ARG A 13 11.47 5.48 9.62
N ILE A 14 12.18 4.65 8.86
CA ILE A 14 11.57 3.87 7.77
C ILE A 14 10.79 2.71 8.38
N VAL A 15 9.48 2.67 8.13
CA VAL A 15 8.58 1.60 8.62
C VAL A 15 8.24 0.58 7.54
N ARG A 16 8.44 0.93 6.27
CA ARG A 16 8.20 0.02 5.13
C ARG A 16 9.08 0.37 3.94
N TYR A 17 9.58 -0.66 3.27
CA TYR A 17 10.28 -0.55 1.99
C TYR A 17 9.40 -1.08 0.86
N PHE A 18 9.47 -0.44 -0.30
CA PHE A 18 8.84 -0.88 -1.53
C PHE A 18 9.91 -1.25 -2.57
N PRO A 19 9.56 -2.03 -3.62
CA PRO A 19 10.49 -2.30 -4.71
C PRO A 19 11.04 -1.01 -5.33
N PRO A 20 12.34 -0.97 -5.71
CA PRO A 20 12.91 0.18 -6.39
C PRO A 20 12.14 0.53 -7.66
N ILE A 21 12.04 1.82 -7.93
CA ILE A 21 11.38 2.36 -9.12
C ILE A 21 12.37 3.12 -9.99
N VAL A 22 12.09 3.14 -11.28
CA VAL A 22 12.92 3.80 -12.29
C VAL A 22 12.09 4.74 -13.14
N ALA A 23 12.68 5.85 -13.57
CA ALA A 23 12.14 6.80 -14.53
C ALA A 23 13.18 7.09 -15.61
N ASN A 24 12.81 6.87 -16.87
CA ASN A 24 13.72 7.04 -18.01
C ASN A 24 13.14 8.10 -18.95
N LEU A 25 13.94 9.11 -19.28
CA LEU A 25 13.57 10.19 -20.19
C LEU A 25 14.56 10.26 -21.34
N VAL A 26 14.07 10.35 -22.58
CA VAL A 26 14.92 10.44 -23.78
C VAL A 26 14.71 11.79 -24.49
N ALA A 27 15.81 12.50 -24.68
CA ALA A 27 15.94 13.75 -25.41
C ALA A 27 16.39 13.50 -26.85
N GLY A 28 15.52 13.79 -27.83
CA GLY A 28 15.79 13.58 -29.26
C GLY A 28 16.64 14.66 -29.93
N THR A 29 16.94 14.47 -31.22
CA THR A 29 17.87 15.30 -32.01
C THR A 29 17.38 16.65 -32.47
N GLY A 30 16.06 16.86 -32.60
CA GLY A 30 15.51 18.19 -32.93
C GLY A 30 15.92 19.26 -31.91
N PHE A 31 16.24 18.83 -30.69
CA PHE A 31 16.59 19.66 -29.55
C PHE A 31 18.08 20.02 -29.48
N PHE A 32 18.98 19.14 -29.93
CA PHE A 32 20.43 19.43 -29.94
C PHE A 32 20.78 20.50 -30.97
N ASN A 33 20.07 20.54 -32.11
CA ASN A 33 20.27 21.57 -33.13
C ASN A 33 20.00 22.98 -32.59
N ASP A 34 18.97 23.14 -31.74
CA ASP A 34 18.65 24.43 -31.13
C ASP A 34 19.66 24.86 -30.05
N ILE A 35 20.20 23.91 -29.29
CA ILE A 35 21.31 24.18 -28.34
C ILE A 35 22.58 24.58 -29.11
N VAL A 36 22.98 23.81 -30.12
CA VAL A 36 24.23 24.04 -30.88
C VAL A 36 24.16 25.35 -31.68
N ALA A 37 23.01 25.70 -32.23
CA ALA A 37 22.81 26.98 -32.91
C ALA A 37 22.93 28.18 -31.96
N GLY A 38 22.57 28.03 -30.68
CA GLY A 38 22.76 29.06 -29.65
C GLY A 38 24.14 29.04 -28.96
N PHE A 39 24.92 27.97 -29.11
CA PHE A 39 26.20 27.76 -28.43
C PHE A 39 27.42 28.20 -29.26
N SER A 40 27.26 28.50 -30.55
CA SER A 40 28.38 28.93 -31.41
C SER A 40 29.11 30.18 -30.91
N ASP A 41 28.43 30.99 -30.08
CA ASP A 41 28.94 32.30 -29.66
C ASP A 41 29.47 32.34 -28.22
N PHE A 42 29.35 31.26 -27.43
CA PHE A 42 29.67 31.30 -26.00
C PHE A 42 30.44 30.06 -25.53
N PHE A 43 31.76 30.22 -25.40
CA PHE A 43 32.63 29.25 -24.75
C PHE A 43 32.12 28.91 -23.33
N GLY A 44 31.51 27.74 -23.18
CA GLY A 44 31.71 26.88 -22.00
C GLY A 44 31.06 27.25 -20.66
N GLY A 45 30.17 28.23 -20.54
CA GLY A 45 29.58 28.55 -19.23
C GLY A 45 28.20 29.19 -19.30
N GLN A 46 27.17 28.45 -18.88
CA GLN A 46 25.79 28.92 -18.68
C GLN A 46 25.00 29.28 -19.94
N SER A 47 24.81 28.33 -20.86
CA SER A 47 23.67 28.44 -21.77
C SER A 47 22.38 28.32 -20.95
N GLU A 48 21.67 29.44 -20.75
CA GLU A 48 20.39 29.48 -20.03
C GLU A 48 19.40 28.45 -20.61
N THR A 49 19.39 28.31 -21.93
CA THR A 49 18.58 27.33 -22.67
C THR A 49 18.95 25.89 -22.30
N TYR A 50 20.24 25.56 -22.30
CA TYR A 50 20.71 24.21 -21.93
C TYR A 50 20.38 23.88 -20.47
N GLN A 51 20.61 24.83 -19.56
CA GLN A 51 20.29 24.65 -18.14
C GLN A 51 18.78 24.51 -17.89
N SER A 52 17.96 25.31 -18.58
CA SER A 52 16.50 25.20 -18.48
C SER A 52 16.02 23.83 -18.89
N TYR A 53 16.56 23.31 -19.98
CA TYR A 53 16.18 21.99 -20.44
C TYR A 53 16.57 20.88 -19.47
N LEU A 54 17.80 20.91 -18.93
CA LEU A 54 18.20 19.93 -17.92
C LEU A 54 17.25 19.99 -16.74
N ARG A 55 16.92 21.19 -16.23
CA ARG A 55 15.93 21.35 -15.15
C ARG A 55 14.59 20.71 -15.51
N ASP A 56 14.11 20.91 -16.73
CA ASP A 56 12.83 20.34 -17.19
C ASP A 56 12.88 18.81 -17.26
N MET A 57 13.99 18.22 -17.72
CA MET A 57 14.20 16.77 -17.71
C MET A 57 14.21 16.21 -16.28
N TYR A 58 14.98 16.82 -15.37
CA TYR A 58 15.02 16.41 -13.96
C TYR A 58 13.64 16.52 -13.31
N ALA A 59 12.93 17.63 -13.55
CA ALA A 59 11.59 17.83 -13.01
C ALA A 59 10.57 16.82 -13.56
N ALA A 60 10.68 16.42 -14.82
CA ALA A 60 9.84 15.39 -15.41
C ALA A 60 10.16 14.00 -14.84
N ALA A 61 11.44 13.64 -14.69
CA ALA A 61 11.85 12.39 -14.08
C ALA A 61 11.41 12.30 -12.60
N MET A 62 11.57 13.38 -11.84
CA MET A 62 11.09 13.46 -10.45
C MET A 62 9.57 13.24 -10.37
N ARG A 63 8.79 13.92 -11.21
CA ARG A 63 7.32 13.74 -11.26
C ARG A 63 6.90 12.30 -11.58
N ASP A 64 7.59 11.62 -12.48
CA ASP A 64 7.33 10.22 -12.80
C ASP A 64 7.66 9.28 -11.62
N LEU A 65 8.78 9.52 -10.93
CA LEU A 65 9.12 8.79 -9.70
C LEU A 65 8.08 9.03 -8.59
N GLU A 66 7.66 10.28 -8.37
CA GLU A 66 6.63 10.62 -7.38
C GLU A 66 5.32 9.89 -7.66
N ALA A 67 4.81 9.95 -8.90
CA ALA A 67 3.57 9.27 -9.27
C ALA A 67 3.62 7.75 -9.04
N LYS A 68 4.76 7.12 -9.35
CA LYS A 68 5.00 5.69 -9.09
C LYS A 68 5.05 5.38 -7.59
N ALA A 69 5.71 6.24 -6.81
CA ALA A 69 5.79 6.10 -5.36
C ALA A 69 4.41 6.26 -4.69
N GLU A 70 3.62 7.25 -5.13
CA GLU A 70 2.25 7.46 -4.65
C GLU A 70 1.36 6.25 -4.96
N THR A 71 1.48 5.70 -6.16
CA THR A 71 0.74 4.48 -6.56
C THR A 71 1.10 3.28 -5.67
N ALA A 72 2.34 3.20 -5.20
CA ALA A 72 2.78 2.17 -4.25
C ALA A 72 2.32 2.42 -2.80
N GLY A 73 1.85 3.63 -2.48
CA GLY A 73 1.53 4.05 -1.11
C GLY A 73 2.76 4.48 -0.29
N ALA A 74 3.86 4.81 -0.95
CA ALA A 74 5.03 5.38 -0.30
C ALA A 74 4.86 6.89 -0.07
N ASN A 75 5.50 7.43 0.96
CA ASN A 75 5.48 8.86 1.28
C ASN A 75 6.87 9.52 1.18
N CYS A 76 7.91 8.75 0.85
CA CYS A 76 9.27 9.23 0.66
C CYS A 76 10.04 8.37 -0.34
N LEU A 77 10.99 8.98 -1.05
CA LEU A 77 11.96 8.34 -1.93
C LEU A 77 13.37 8.59 -1.39
N ILE A 78 14.11 7.51 -1.13
CA ILE A 78 15.50 7.54 -0.66
C ILE A 78 16.45 6.97 -1.71
N GLY A 79 17.73 7.33 -1.59
CA GLY A 79 18.79 6.86 -2.48
C GLY A 79 18.53 7.22 -3.94
N ALA A 80 17.92 8.39 -4.18
CA ALA A 80 17.67 8.85 -5.53
C ALA A 80 18.98 9.10 -6.27
N SER A 81 19.16 8.46 -7.42
CA SER A 81 20.27 8.69 -8.36
C SER A 81 19.72 9.11 -9.70
N PHE A 82 20.43 10.03 -10.35
CA PHE A 82 20.08 10.55 -11.66
C PHE A 82 21.33 10.54 -12.54
N ASP A 83 21.30 9.74 -13.59
CA ASP A 83 22.39 9.53 -14.51
C ASP A 83 21.98 10.04 -15.89
N LEU A 84 22.74 11.01 -16.41
CA LEU A 84 22.53 11.57 -17.73
C LEU A 84 23.56 11.00 -18.71
N ASP A 85 23.09 10.12 -19.59
CA ASP A 85 23.91 9.44 -20.59
C ASP A 85 23.70 10.03 -21.97
N GLN A 86 24.76 10.05 -22.78
CA GLN A 86 24.67 10.36 -24.19
C GLN A 86 24.51 9.07 -25.00
N VAL A 87 23.40 8.97 -25.74
CA VAL A 87 23.15 7.86 -26.67
C VAL A 87 23.41 8.39 -28.09
N SER A 88 24.61 8.13 -28.61
CA SER A 88 25.02 8.55 -29.95
C SER A 88 24.81 7.44 -30.98
N GLY A 89 24.12 7.72 -32.08
CA GLY A 89 23.96 6.78 -33.20
C GLY A 89 23.62 7.47 -34.51
N LYS A 90 24.25 7.06 -35.62
CA LYS A 90 23.99 7.59 -36.99
C LYS A 90 24.04 9.13 -37.12
N GLY A 91 24.98 9.79 -36.43
CA GLY A 91 25.13 11.26 -36.47
C GLY A 91 24.08 12.03 -35.65
N MET A 92 23.24 11.31 -34.92
CA MET A 92 22.22 11.86 -34.03
C MET A 92 22.68 11.76 -32.58
N GLN A 93 22.79 12.91 -31.90
CA GLN A 93 23.10 12.99 -30.47
C GLN A 93 21.77 13.01 -29.69
N MET A 94 21.55 12.01 -28.84
CA MET A 94 20.42 11.96 -27.91
C MET A 94 20.93 11.90 -26.49
N PHE A 95 20.19 12.48 -25.54
CA PHE A 95 20.46 12.31 -24.11
C PHE A 95 19.41 11.42 -23.49
N MET A 96 19.83 10.55 -22.59
CA MET A 96 18.96 9.70 -21.78
C MET A 96 19.20 10.06 -20.32
N LEU A 97 18.14 10.48 -19.63
CA LEU A 97 18.15 10.65 -18.18
C LEU A 97 17.55 9.40 -17.56
N ASN A 98 18.36 8.66 -16.81
CA ASN A 98 17.95 7.51 -16.03
C ASN A 98 17.87 7.95 -14.56
N ALA A 99 16.72 7.76 -13.93
CA ALA A 99 16.54 8.04 -12.52
C ALA A 99 16.08 6.79 -11.79
N VAL A 100 16.67 6.51 -10.63
CA VAL A 100 16.32 5.37 -9.77
C VAL A 100 16.17 5.85 -8.35
N ALA A 101 15.18 5.31 -7.64
CA ALA A 101 14.97 5.58 -6.22
C ALA A 101 14.26 4.42 -5.54
N THR A 102 14.39 4.32 -4.21
CA THR A 102 13.67 3.34 -3.40
C THR A 102 12.53 4.03 -2.67
N PRO A 103 11.26 3.71 -2.97
CA PRO A 103 10.12 4.24 -2.23
C PRO A 103 10.06 3.61 -0.84
N VAL A 104 9.75 4.42 0.16
CA VAL A 104 9.62 4.02 1.56
C VAL A 104 8.42 4.72 2.21
N THR A 105 7.89 4.10 3.26
CA THR A 105 7.05 4.79 4.22
C THR A 105 7.93 5.19 5.40
N ILE A 106 8.00 6.49 5.68
CA ILE A 106 8.67 7.04 6.85
C ILE A 106 7.65 7.61 7.83
N LYS A 107 7.95 7.50 9.13
CA LYS A 107 7.17 8.07 10.23
C LYS A 107 8.12 8.62 11.29
N THR A 108 7.67 9.60 12.05
CA THR A 108 8.36 10.11 13.23
C THR A 108 8.19 9.14 14.40
N ASP A 109 9.07 9.22 15.40
CA ASP A 109 8.94 8.39 16.61
C ASP A 109 7.62 8.68 17.36
N ALA A 110 7.12 9.91 17.30
CA ALA A 110 5.83 10.29 17.89
C ALA A 110 4.65 9.61 17.19
N GLU A 111 4.60 9.65 15.85
CA GLU A 111 3.56 8.97 15.06
C GLU A 111 3.57 7.46 15.28
N ILE A 112 4.76 6.85 15.40
CA ILE A 112 4.90 5.42 15.68
C ILE A 112 4.36 5.09 17.09
N ALA A 113 4.65 5.93 18.09
CA ALA A 113 4.16 5.73 19.44
C ALA A 113 2.62 5.87 19.52
N GLU A 114 2.07 6.90 18.88
CA GLU A 114 0.61 7.13 18.82
C GLU A 114 -0.13 5.97 18.14
N GLU A 115 0.40 5.43 17.04
CA GLU A 115 -0.18 4.26 16.37
C GLU A 115 -0.11 3.00 17.22
N ALA A 116 1.01 2.78 17.93
CA ALA A 116 1.16 1.63 18.82
C ALA A 116 0.17 1.69 20.00
N GLU A 117 -0.01 2.86 20.62
CA GLU A 117 -1.00 3.06 21.68
C GLU A 117 -2.44 2.86 21.17
N ALA A 118 -2.76 3.35 19.97
CA ALA A 118 -4.06 3.18 19.35
C ALA A 118 -4.35 1.71 19.00
N GLU A 119 -3.35 0.98 18.49
CA GLU A 119 -3.45 -0.46 18.22
C GLU A 119 -3.65 -1.27 19.51
N GLU A 120 -2.92 -0.94 20.57
CA GLU A 120 -3.08 -1.59 21.88
C GLU A 120 -4.48 -1.36 22.47
N LEU A 121 -4.99 -0.12 22.41
CA LEU A 121 -6.34 0.20 22.85
C LEU A 121 -7.40 -0.54 22.03
N ALA A 122 -7.24 -0.57 20.70
CA ALA A 122 -8.17 -1.28 19.80
C ALA A 122 -8.17 -2.78 20.06
N GLN A 123 -6.99 -3.37 20.30
CA GLN A 123 -6.87 -4.78 20.66
C GLN A 123 -7.52 -5.07 22.02
N ALA A 124 -7.27 -4.24 23.03
CA ALA A 124 -7.90 -4.38 24.35
C ALA A 124 -9.44 -4.25 24.29
N GLU A 125 -9.96 -3.35 23.46
CA GLU A 125 -11.40 -3.25 23.20
C GLU A 125 -11.94 -4.50 22.50
N SER A 126 -11.22 -5.02 21.51
CA SER A 126 -11.60 -6.25 20.80
C SER A 126 -11.65 -7.43 21.77
N ASP A 127 -10.61 -7.61 22.58
CA ASP A 127 -10.49 -8.69 23.56
C ASP A 127 -11.60 -8.58 24.62
N ARG A 128 -11.92 -7.36 25.08
CA ARG A 128 -13.04 -7.15 26.01
C ARG A 128 -14.37 -7.52 25.36
N ARG A 129 -14.63 -7.12 24.12
CA ARG A 129 -15.85 -7.48 23.38
C ARG A 129 -15.95 -8.98 23.16
N GLU A 130 -14.84 -9.65 22.86
CA GLU A 130 -14.80 -11.11 22.73
C GLU A 130 -15.04 -11.82 24.05
N ALA A 131 -14.48 -11.33 25.16
CA ALA A 131 -14.72 -11.85 26.50
C ALA A 131 -16.19 -11.70 26.93
N GLU A 132 -16.76 -10.50 26.77
CA GLU A 132 -18.19 -10.24 27.03
C GLU A 132 -19.09 -11.14 26.17
N ARG A 133 -18.74 -11.30 24.89
CA ARG A 133 -19.45 -12.20 23.98
C ARG A 133 -19.36 -13.64 24.48
N ARG A 134 -18.17 -14.11 24.86
CA ARG A 134 -17.95 -15.47 25.37
C ARG A 134 -18.73 -15.72 26.66
N GLU A 135 -18.78 -14.76 27.57
CA GLU A 135 -19.61 -14.84 28.79
C GLU A 135 -21.10 -14.89 28.45
N ARG A 136 -21.58 -14.09 27.49
CA ARG A 136 -22.98 -14.11 27.06
C ARG A 136 -23.43 -15.46 26.50
N PHE A 137 -22.53 -16.19 25.84
CA PHE A 137 -22.80 -17.53 25.33
C PHE A 137 -22.43 -18.65 26.31
N ALA A 138 -21.81 -18.34 27.45
CA ALA A 138 -21.49 -19.31 28.49
C ALA A 138 -22.79 -19.81 29.14
N GLY A 139 -23.29 -20.96 28.66
CA GLY A 139 -24.55 -21.58 29.10
C GLY A 139 -25.54 -21.87 27.98
N VAL A 140 -25.26 -21.43 26.74
CA VAL A 140 -26.04 -21.81 25.57
C VAL A 140 -25.69 -23.24 25.15
N THR A 141 -26.63 -24.17 25.30
CA THR A 141 -26.45 -25.59 24.94
C THR A 141 -27.21 -25.99 23.68
N SER A 142 -27.86 -25.04 23.00
CA SER A 142 -28.73 -25.32 21.86
C SER A 142 -28.50 -24.35 20.70
N ILE A 143 -28.80 -24.81 19.49
CA ILE A 143 -28.74 -24.03 18.25
C ILE A 143 -29.65 -22.81 18.32
N ALA A 144 -30.80 -22.92 18.99
CA ALA A 144 -31.72 -21.79 19.20
C ALA A 144 -31.05 -20.63 19.96
N GLY A 145 -30.30 -20.91 21.04
CA GLY A 145 -29.60 -19.87 21.78
C GLY A 145 -28.39 -19.28 21.02
N LEU A 146 -27.85 -19.99 20.04
CA LEU A 146 -26.81 -19.47 19.14
C LEU A 146 -27.42 -18.56 18.06
N LEU A 147 -28.62 -18.90 17.59
CA LEU A 147 -29.39 -18.14 16.60
C LEU A 147 -30.20 -16.99 17.20
N ASP A 148 -30.32 -16.90 18.53
CA ASP A 148 -30.83 -15.73 19.24
C ASP A 148 -29.92 -14.51 19.05
N ASP A 149 -28.66 -14.72 18.65
CA ASP A 149 -27.77 -13.64 18.23
C ASP A 149 -28.13 -13.16 16.81
N PRO A 150 -28.55 -11.88 16.64
CA PRO A 150 -29.00 -11.35 15.36
C PRO A 150 -27.92 -11.39 14.27
N GLU A 151 -26.64 -11.30 14.65
CA GLU A 151 -25.51 -11.30 13.74
C GLU A 151 -25.21 -12.72 13.24
N ILE A 152 -25.19 -13.70 14.15
CA ILE A 152 -25.01 -15.12 13.79
C ILE A 152 -26.18 -15.59 12.92
N ALA A 153 -27.41 -15.22 13.28
CA ALA A 153 -28.58 -15.53 12.47
C ALA A 153 -28.51 -14.89 11.07
N ARG A 154 -28.06 -13.63 10.96
CA ARG A 154 -27.87 -12.96 9.67
C ARG A 154 -26.82 -13.66 8.81
N GLN A 155 -25.66 -13.98 9.37
CA GLN A 155 -24.57 -14.67 8.66
C GLN A 155 -24.96 -16.10 8.25
N ALA A 156 -25.69 -16.81 9.10
CA ALA A 156 -26.23 -18.13 8.80
C ALA A 156 -27.24 -18.07 7.64
N ARG A 157 -28.18 -17.12 7.65
CA ARG A 157 -29.13 -16.91 6.53
C ARG A 157 -28.43 -16.61 5.22
N GLU A 158 -27.43 -15.73 5.23
CA GLU A 158 -26.68 -15.37 4.03
C GLU A 158 -25.93 -16.57 3.44
N ARG A 159 -25.27 -17.36 4.29
CA ARG A 159 -24.57 -18.58 3.86
C ARG A 159 -25.52 -19.67 3.39
N LYS A 160 -26.67 -19.86 4.05
CA LYS A 160 -27.74 -20.76 3.58
C LYS A 160 -28.22 -20.36 2.20
N ARG A 161 -28.41 -19.06 1.95
CA ARG A 161 -28.87 -18.54 0.65
C ARG A 161 -27.82 -18.71 -0.46
N MET A 162 -26.55 -18.47 -0.18
CA MET A 162 -25.49 -18.53 -1.19
C MET A 162 -24.97 -19.96 -1.45
N TYR A 163 -24.89 -20.79 -0.42
CA TYR A 163 -24.14 -22.05 -0.46
C TYR A 163 -24.94 -23.27 0.06
N GLY A 164 -26.19 -23.08 0.46
CA GLY A 164 -27.08 -24.16 0.92
C GLY A 164 -26.91 -24.54 2.40
N ARG A 165 -27.72 -25.52 2.84
CA ARG A 165 -27.84 -25.93 4.26
C ARG A 165 -26.53 -26.51 4.82
N ASN A 166 -25.85 -27.36 4.06
CA ASN A 166 -24.57 -27.95 4.43
C ASN A 166 -23.49 -26.94 4.87
N VAL A 167 -23.31 -25.86 4.11
CA VAL A 167 -22.30 -24.83 4.42
C VAL A 167 -22.72 -23.99 5.61
N CYS A 168 -24.03 -23.77 5.78
CA CYS A 168 -24.58 -23.10 6.96
C CYS A 168 -24.39 -23.94 8.23
N ALA A 169 -24.64 -25.26 8.19
CA ALA A 169 -24.41 -26.17 9.32
C ALA A 169 -22.94 -26.18 9.75
N SER A 170 -22.02 -26.28 8.77
CA SER A 170 -20.58 -26.24 9.02
C SER A 170 -20.12 -24.91 9.64
N PHE A 171 -20.71 -23.78 9.20
CA PHE A 171 -20.46 -22.46 9.79
C PHE A 171 -20.92 -22.38 11.25
N LEU A 172 -22.14 -22.83 11.53
CA LEU A 172 -22.70 -22.82 12.89
C LEU A 172 -21.89 -23.73 13.83
N LYS A 173 -21.44 -24.89 13.33
CA LYS A 173 -20.56 -25.80 14.08
C LYS A 173 -19.21 -25.16 14.39
N GLY A 174 -18.60 -24.49 13.41
CA GLY A 174 -17.38 -23.70 13.62
C GLY A 174 -17.58 -22.58 14.64
N LYS A 175 -18.69 -21.85 14.57
CA LYS A 175 -19.03 -20.78 15.52
C LYS A 175 -19.30 -21.29 16.94
N ALA A 176 -19.94 -22.45 17.08
CA ALA A 176 -20.14 -23.09 18.37
C ALA A 176 -18.80 -23.43 19.03
N LEU A 177 -17.86 -24.01 18.27
CA LEU A 177 -16.51 -24.35 18.73
C LEU A 177 -15.70 -23.11 19.12
N GLU A 178 -15.73 -22.04 18.31
CA GLU A 178 -15.06 -20.76 18.61
C GLU A 178 -15.56 -20.13 19.93
N LEU A 179 -16.85 -20.27 20.21
CA LEU A 179 -17.47 -19.75 21.43
C LEU A 179 -17.27 -20.68 22.65
N GLY A 180 -16.56 -21.80 22.48
CA GLY A 180 -16.32 -22.77 23.54
C GLY A 180 -17.56 -23.55 23.97
N LEU A 181 -18.64 -23.50 23.17
CA LEU A 181 -19.73 -24.44 23.25
C LEU A 181 -19.14 -25.76 22.74
N GLY A 182 -19.28 -26.86 23.49
CA GLY A 182 -18.66 -28.15 23.13
C GLY A 182 -19.08 -28.68 21.75
N ASP A 183 -18.82 -29.97 21.46
CA ASP A 183 -19.25 -30.57 20.19
C ASP A 183 -20.79 -30.70 20.16
N ILE A 184 -21.47 -29.61 19.81
CA ILE A 184 -22.90 -29.59 19.52
C ILE A 184 -23.05 -30.31 18.18
N ASP A 185 -23.86 -31.37 18.17
CA ASP A 185 -24.18 -32.10 16.94
C ASP A 185 -25.18 -31.26 16.13
N ILE A 186 -24.64 -30.46 15.20
CA ILE A 186 -25.43 -29.59 14.31
C ILE A 186 -25.53 -30.28 12.94
N THR A 187 -26.74 -30.62 12.55
CA THR A 187 -27.06 -31.26 11.26
C THR A 187 -27.81 -30.31 10.32
N GLU A 188 -27.98 -30.69 9.06
CA GLU A 188 -28.75 -29.90 8.09
C GLU A 188 -30.21 -29.70 8.50
N ASP A 189 -30.77 -30.65 9.26
CA ASP A 189 -32.16 -30.67 9.70
C ASP A 189 -32.43 -29.68 10.84
N ASP A 190 -31.37 -29.26 11.54
CA ASP A 190 -31.46 -28.28 12.62
C ASP A 190 -31.52 -26.83 12.11
N ILE A 191 -31.42 -26.62 10.80
CA ILE A 191 -31.48 -25.29 10.18
C ILE A 191 -32.95 -24.96 9.89
N PRO A 192 -33.51 -23.91 10.52
CA PRO A 192 -34.90 -23.50 10.28
C PRO A 192 -35.20 -23.27 8.80
N ASP A 193 -36.32 -23.81 8.34
CA ASP A 193 -36.86 -23.54 7.00
C ASP A 193 -37.21 -22.05 6.84
N SER A 194 -37.57 -21.37 7.93
CA SER A 194 -37.91 -19.94 7.99
C SER A 194 -36.73 -18.98 7.80
N PHE A 195 -35.50 -19.49 7.63
CA PHE A 195 -34.32 -18.71 7.27
C PHE A 195 -34.25 -18.34 5.79
#